data_AF-A0A836JLG2-F1
#
_entry.id   AF-A0A836JLG2-F1
#
_cell.length_a   1.000
_cell.length_b   1.000
_cell.length_c   1.000
_cell.angle_alpha   90.00
_cell.angle_beta   90.00
_cell.angle_gamma   90.00
#
_symmetry.space_group_name_H-M   'P 1'
#
loop_
_entity.id
_entity.type
_entity.pdbx_description
1 polymer ?
#
loop_
_entity_poly.entity_id
_entity_poly.type
_entity_poly.pdbx_seq_one_letter_code
_entity_poly.pdbx_strand_id
1 'polypeptide(L)'
;MATSSSDGSCTAPADFQLSSELEDASSRLSMNLLKCPLCHNSRRIFYCRQCVQNGDFIHSNTVYSERFADKQMRLIRLKAARAQLEEKCMKALERHKQRDKLVP
;
A
#
# COMPACT_ATOMS: atom_id res chain seq x y z
N MET A 1 38.38 -37.38 36.00
CA MET A 1 37.39 -37.31 37.10
C MET A 1 37.46 -35.92 37.71
N ALA A 2 36.50 -35.07 37.39
CA ALA A 2 36.09 -33.91 38.21
C ALA A 2 34.73 -33.45 37.65
N THR A 3 33.67 -33.77 38.36
CA THR A 3 32.28 -33.39 38.08
C THR A 3 32.09 -31.93 38.51
N SER A 4 31.67 -31.05 37.61
CA SER A 4 31.18 -29.72 37.99
C SER A 4 29.66 -29.77 38.03
N SER A 5 29.10 -29.82 39.25
CA SER A 5 27.68 -29.75 39.55
C SER A 5 27.22 -28.29 39.45
N SER A 6 26.31 -28.00 38.53
CA SER A 6 25.65 -26.70 38.42
C SER A 6 24.25 -26.81 39.05
N ASP A 7 24.09 -26.28 40.25
CA ASP A 7 22.79 -26.19 40.91
C ASP A 7 21.93 -25.12 40.22
N GLY A 8 21.00 -25.58 39.38
CA GLY A 8 20.01 -24.73 38.72
C GLY A 8 18.89 -24.34 39.68
N SER A 9 19.00 -23.17 40.32
CA SER A 9 17.87 -22.55 41.01
C SER A 9 17.07 -21.70 40.03
N CYS A 10 15.90 -22.20 39.61
CA CYS A 10 14.97 -21.53 38.69
C CYS A 10 14.05 -20.54 39.42
N THR A 11 14.60 -19.59 40.17
CA THR A 11 13.80 -18.54 40.81
C THR A 11 13.58 -17.37 39.85
N ALA A 12 12.30 -17.10 39.54
CA ALA A 12 11.91 -15.95 38.74
C ALA A 12 12.21 -14.65 39.52
N PRO A 13 12.76 -13.59 38.89
CA PRO A 13 13.02 -12.32 39.57
C PRO A 13 11.72 -11.74 40.15
N ALA A 14 11.71 -11.44 41.45
CA ALA A 14 10.53 -10.96 42.17
C ALA A 14 10.25 -9.46 42.00
N ASP A 15 11.15 -8.72 41.34
CA ASP A 15 11.09 -7.26 41.30
C ASP A 15 10.56 -6.76 39.94
N PHE A 16 9.26 -6.94 39.72
CA PHE A 16 8.54 -6.13 38.73
C PHE A 16 8.22 -4.78 39.38
N GLN A 17 8.97 -3.74 39.00
CA GLN A 17 8.65 -2.36 39.37
C GLN A 17 7.32 -1.94 38.71
N LEU A 18 6.22 -2.14 39.43
CA LEU A 18 4.92 -1.58 39.12
C LEU A 18 4.97 -0.07 39.36
N SER A 19 5.27 0.69 38.31
CA SER A 19 5.21 2.16 38.32
C SER A 19 3.75 2.62 38.32
N SER A 20 3.16 2.72 39.52
CA SER A 20 1.87 3.37 39.75
C SER A 20 2.08 4.56 40.69
N GLU A 21 2.61 5.67 40.17
CA GLU A 21 2.39 7.00 40.76
C GLU A 21 2.06 7.98 39.63
N LEU A 22 0.88 8.56 39.75
CA LEU A 22 0.14 9.29 38.73
C LEU A 22 0.31 10.79 38.98
N GLU A 23 1.35 11.40 38.43
CA GLU A 23 1.50 12.86 38.39
C GLU A 23 1.92 13.29 36.97
N ASP A 24 1.05 13.03 35.98
CA ASP A 24 0.74 13.96 34.90
C ASP A 24 -0.50 13.45 34.14
N ALA A 25 -1.66 13.92 34.59
CA ALA A 25 -2.97 13.64 34.01
C ALA A 25 -3.18 14.27 32.60
N SER A 26 -2.11 14.68 31.91
CA SER A 26 -2.15 15.09 30.49
C SER A 26 -1.78 13.95 29.52
N SER A 27 -1.20 12.85 30.01
CA SER A 27 -0.66 11.77 29.18
C SER A 27 -1.62 10.60 28.90
N ARG A 28 -2.75 10.51 29.61
CA ARG A 28 -3.75 9.41 29.44
C ARG A 28 -4.62 9.51 28.18
N LEU A 29 -4.25 10.37 27.22
CA LEU A 29 -4.92 10.51 25.92
C LEU A 29 -3.97 10.46 24.72
N SER A 30 -2.70 10.08 24.91
CA SER A 30 -1.87 9.68 23.78
C SER A 30 -2.32 8.30 23.30
N MET A 31 -3.47 8.25 22.62
CA MET A 31 -3.80 7.14 21.74
C MET A 31 -2.54 6.85 20.92
N ASN A 32 -2.13 5.58 20.81
CA ASN A 32 -0.97 5.17 20.01
C ASN A 32 -1.15 5.64 18.56
N LEU A 33 -0.79 6.89 18.30
CA LEU A 33 -0.99 7.59 17.05
C LEU A 33 0.23 7.26 16.19
N LEU A 34 0.03 6.40 15.21
CA LEU A 34 0.98 6.16 14.14
C LEU A 34 0.97 7.35 13.18
N LYS A 35 2.12 7.70 12.60
CA LYS A 35 2.17 8.64 11.48
C LYS A 35 1.96 7.87 10.17
N CYS A 36 1.08 8.37 9.30
CA CYS A 36 0.96 7.83 7.96
C CYS A 36 2.30 7.94 7.23
N PRO A 37 2.90 6.88 6.68
CA PRO A 37 4.19 7.00 5.98
C PRO A 37 4.09 7.74 4.64
N LEU A 38 2.88 7.96 4.12
CA LEU A 38 2.65 8.65 2.84
C LEU A 38 2.45 10.17 2.99
N CYS A 39 1.89 10.62 4.12
CA CYS A 39 1.58 12.04 4.35
C CYS A 39 1.93 12.56 5.75
N HIS A 40 2.54 11.72 6.59
CA HIS A 40 3.01 12.00 7.95
C HIS A 40 1.97 12.47 8.97
N ASN A 41 0.68 12.43 8.63
CA ASN A 41 -0.39 12.82 9.53
C ASN A 41 -0.63 11.74 10.62
N SER A 42 -0.83 12.16 11.87
CA SER A 42 -1.06 11.28 13.02
C SER A 42 -2.43 10.61 12.95
N ARG A 43 -2.49 9.28 13.08
CA ARG A 43 -3.68 8.45 12.91
C ARG A 43 -3.61 7.19 13.77
N ARG A 44 -4.75 6.52 14.00
CA ARG A 44 -4.82 5.24 14.73
C ARG A 44 -4.36 4.02 13.92
N ILE A 45 -4.09 4.19 12.62
CA ILE A 45 -3.76 3.13 11.67
C ILE A 45 -2.54 3.54 10.84
N PHE A 46 -1.81 2.56 10.29
CA PHE A 46 -0.55 2.78 9.58
C PHE A 46 -0.70 3.67 8.35
N TYR A 47 -1.64 3.40 7.44
CA TYR A 47 -1.96 4.28 6.31
C TYR A 47 -3.24 5.07 6.58
N CYS A 48 -3.26 6.36 6.25
CA CYS A 48 -4.50 7.13 6.36
C CYS A 48 -5.48 6.79 5.22
N ARG A 49 -6.79 6.86 5.51
CA ARG A 49 -7.86 6.57 4.55
C ARG A 49 -7.72 7.37 3.25
N GLN A 50 -7.36 8.65 3.36
CA GLN A 50 -7.21 9.53 2.19
C GLN A 50 -6.12 9.02 1.24
N CYS A 51 -4.93 8.69 1.74
CA CYS A 51 -3.84 8.22 0.90
C CYS A 51 -4.13 6.85 0.27
N VAL A 52 -4.86 5.97 0.96
CA VAL A 52 -5.32 4.69 0.38
C VAL A 52 -6.33 4.95 -0.74
N GLN A 53 -7.33 5.80 -0.51
CA GLN A 53 -8.36 6.13 -1.50
C GLN A 53 -7.81 6.85 -2.72
N ASN A 54 -6.85 7.76 -2.51
CA ASN A 54 -6.16 8.46 -3.59
C ASN A 54 -5.23 7.55 -4.39
N GLY A 55 -4.84 6.38 -3.85
CA GLY A 55 -3.86 5.51 -4.48
C GLY A 55 -2.42 6.00 -4.35
N ASP A 56 -2.10 6.71 -3.26
CA ASP A 56 -0.77 7.32 -3.04
C ASP A 56 0.31 6.30 -2.65
N PHE A 57 -0.06 5.04 -2.45
CA PHE A 57 0.84 3.96 -2.06
C PHE A 57 1.54 3.32 -3.26
N ILE A 58 2.72 2.74 -2.99
CA ILE A 58 3.52 1.96 -3.93
C ILE A 58 3.56 0.52 -3.42
N HIS A 59 3.65 -0.46 -4.32
CA HIS A 59 3.79 -1.85 -3.93
C HIS A 59 5.21 -2.12 -3.38
N SER A 60 5.34 -2.92 -2.32
CA SER A 60 6.60 -3.06 -1.57
C SER A 60 7.76 -3.65 -2.38
N ASN A 61 7.45 -4.46 -3.42
CA ASN A 61 8.43 -5.24 -4.17
C ASN A 61 8.59 -4.76 -5.62
N THR A 62 8.36 -3.49 -5.92
CA THR A 62 8.46 -2.98 -7.29
C THR A 62 9.89 -2.53 -7.62
N VAL A 63 10.37 -2.92 -8.80
CA VAL A 63 11.61 -2.34 -9.37
C VAL A 63 11.45 -0.85 -9.68
N TYR A 64 10.24 -0.41 -10.03
CA TYR A 64 9.93 0.98 -10.36
C TYR A 64 8.95 1.57 -9.35
N SER A 65 9.33 2.69 -8.72
CA SER A 65 8.48 3.41 -7.78
C SER A 65 7.35 4.12 -8.53
N GLU A 66 6.20 3.45 -8.67
CA GLU A 66 4.99 4.00 -9.30
C GLU A 66 3.81 3.85 -8.35
N ARG A 67 3.10 4.95 -8.08
CA ARG A 67 1.92 4.93 -7.22
C ARG A 67 0.77 4.23 -7.91
N PHE A 68 -0.15 3.70 -7.11
CA PHE A 68 -1.37 3.08 -7.64
C PHE A 68 -2.18 4.06 -8.51
N ALA A 69 -2.28 5.33 -8.10
CA ALA A 69 -2.96 6.38 -8.87
C ALA A 69 -2.38 6.54 -10.28
N ASP A 70 -1.04 6.54 -10.39
CA ASP A 70 -0.33 6.72 -11.65
C ASP A 70 -0.60 5.52 -12.59
N LYS A 71 -0.61 4.29 -12.04
CA LYS A 71 -0.99 3.06 -12.77
C LYS A 71 -2.42 3.13 -13.30
N GLN A 72 -3.36 3.59 -12.49
CA GLN A 72 -4.76 3.72 -12.90
C GLN A 72 -4.90 4.74 -14.05
N MET A 73 -4.25 5.89 -13.95
CA MET A 73 -4.26 6.91 -15.00
C MET A 73 -3.66 6.38 -16.30
N ARG A 74 -2.54 5.67 -16.22
CA ARG A 74 -1.92 5.01 -17.38
C ARG A 74 -2.87 3.99 -18.02
N LEU A 75 -3.54 3.16 -17.21
CA LEU A 75 -4.51 2.18 -17.71
C LEU A 75 -5.66 2.85 -18.46
N ILE A 76 -6.21 3.95 -17.92
CA ILE A 76 -7.29 4.71 -18.57
C ILE A 76 -6.84 5.21 -19.95
N ARG A 77 -5.65 5.82 -20.04
CA ARG A 77 -5.09 6.30 -21.32
C ARG A 77 -4.92 5.16 -22.32
N LEU A 78 -4.39 4.01 -21.88
CA LEU A 78 -4.21 2.84 -22.74
C LEU A 78 -5.53 2.29 -23.25
N LYS A 79 -6.58 2.23 -22.41
CA LYS A 79 -7.92 1.82 -22.83
C LYS A 79 -8.50 2.78 -23.89
N ALA A 80 -8.35 4.09 -23.69
CA ALA A 80 -8.81 5.08 -24.66
C ALA A 80 -8.07 4.97 -26.00
N ALA A 81 -6.73 4.85 -25.95
CA ALA A 81 -5.91 4.69 -27.15
C ALA A 81 -6.27 3.40 -27.92
N ARG A 82 -6.48 2.29 -27.20
CA ARG A 82 -6.94 1.03 -27.77
C ARG A 82 -8.30 1.20 -28.46
N ALA A 83 -9.28 1.80 -27.81
CA ALA A 83 -10.61 2.01 -28.39
C ALA A 83 -10.56 2.86 -29.68
N GLN A 84 -9.75 3.93 -29.69
CA GLN A 84 -9.55 4.75 -30.88
C GLN A 84 -8.91 3.97 -32.03
N LEU A 85 -7.93 3.11 -31.73
CA LEU A 85 -7.30 2.27 -32.73
C LEU A 85 -8.29 1.25 -33.31
N GLU A 86 -9.07 0.59 -32.46
CA GLU A 86 -10.10 -0.36 -32.87
C GLU A 86 -11.13 0.30 -33.80
N GLU A 87 -11.59 1.51 -33.47
CA GLU A 87 -12.52 2.27 -34.32
C GLU A 87 -11.92 2.60 -35.70
N LYS A 88 -10.65 3.03 -35.74
CA LYS A 88 -9.94 3.31 -37.00
C LYS A 88 -9.82 2.07 -37.86
N CYS A 89 -9.47 0.93 -37.26
CA CYS A 89 -9.38 -0.35 -37.96
C CYS A 89 -10.74 -0.79 -38.50
N MET A 90 -11.82 -0.69 -37.72
CA MET A 90 -13.17 -1.02 -38.18
C MET A 90 -13.59 -0.15 -39.37
N LYS A 91 -13.37 1.17 -39.29
CA LYS A 91 -13.66 2.10 -40.39
C LYS A 91 -12.86 1.78 -41.65
N ALA A 92 -11.57 1.43 -41.50
CA ALA A 92 -10.73 1.04 -42.63
C ALA A 92 -11.22 -0.25 -43.29
N LEU A 93 -11.58 -1.24 -42.48
CA LEU A 93 -12.10 -2.53 -42.94
C LEU A 93 -13.44 -2.39 -43.66
N GLU A 94 -14.34 -1.53 -43.16
CA GLU A 94 -15.61 -1.25 -43.84
C GLU A 94 -15.42 -0.57 -45.19
N ARG A 95 -14.50 0.41 -45.28
CA ARG A 95 -14.14 1.03 -46.56
C ARG A 95 -13.55 0.01 -47.55
N HIS A 96 -12.73 -0.93 -47.07
CA HIS A 96 -12.19 -1.98 -47.92
C HIS A 96 -13.30 -2.88 -48.47
N LYS A 97 -14.21 -3.36 -47.61
CA LYS A 97 -15.37 -4.16 -48.01
C LYS A 97 -16.25 -3.45 -49.05
N GLN A 98 -16.46 -2.14 -48.90
CA GLN A 98 -17.23 -1.36 -49.87
C GLN A 98 -16.55 -1.31 -51.23
N ARG A 99 -15.21 -1.15 -51.27
CA ARG A 99 -14.44 -1.19 -52.51
C ARG A 99 -14.50 -2.56 -53.19
N ASP A 100 -14.36 -3.63 -52.42
CA ASP A 100 -14.41 -5.00 -52.97
C ASP A 100 -15.77 -5.32 -53.59
N LYS A 101 -16.87 -4.79 -53.02
CA LYS A 101 -18.23 -4.92 -53.59
C LYS A 101 -18.43 -4.13 -54.89
N LEU A 102 -17.57 -3.17 -55.20
CA LEU A 102 -17.68 -2.29 -56.37
C LEU A 102 -16.78 -2.74 -57.54
N VAL A 103 -16.04 -3.84 -57.39
CA VAL A 103 -15.27 -4.47 -58.46
C VAL A 103 -16.07 -5.69 -58.97
N PRO A 104 -16.62 -5.64 -60.21
CA PRO A 104 -17.29 -6.78 -60.84
C PRO A 104 -16.36 -7.97 -61.09
#